data_AF-A0A8J4Y3Z5-F1
#
_entry.id   AF-A0A8J4Y3Z5-F1
#
_cell.length_a   1.000
_cell.length_b   1.000
_cell.length_c   1.000
_cell.angle_alpha   90.00
_cell.angle_beta   90.00
_cell.angle_gamma   90.00
#
_symmetry.space_group_name_H-M   'P 1'
#
loop_
_entity.id
_entity.type
_entity.pdbx_description
1 polymer ?
#
loop_
_entity_poly.entity_id
_entity_poly.type
_entity_poly.pdbx_seq_one_letter_code
_entity_poly.pdbx_strand_id
1 'polypeptide(L)'
;MVPDSYGKLHPRLIREEHVSVTEEPSGRYLWHFVPEDPVPPEKPAFKVAQAFYDLLVTYDSTDSLMVLQGDSTRANTGWKSGTHAHLEKMLGCKLFWSICVLHTNELPLRHLITSIDGPTSSDTGFTGPVCSLLSSVNEMQYNAEFRGVPGGENLTEIPEYILVNMSTDQQVSYQLVQAVKRGVLPSELQEIKCGKVSHSRWLTTAQSLVYMWTRKCQREAADSDGVSSVAKDVRRIDKRRQSYTVNKLTVIESTLTKENTRRKAEEKALQEKLEAKLRETKVYSEHNSDALKKHIDVSSR
;
A
#
# COMPACT_ATOMS: atom_id res chain seq x y z
N MET A 1 -14.51 -1.17 34.10
CA MET A 1 -15.97 -1.00 33.86
C MET A 1 -16.36 0.43 34.20
N VAL A 2 -17.36 1.00 33.53
CA VAL A 2 -17.89 2.34 33.86
C VAL A 2 -19.35 2.19 34.30
N PRO A 3 -19.75 2.76 35.44
CA PRO A 3 -21.15 2.78 35.83
C PRO A 3 -21.94 3.74 34.93
N ASP A 4 -23.11 3.32 34.46
CA ASP A 4 -24.07 4.25 33.86
C ASP A 4 -24.79 5.10 34.93
N SER A 5 -25.69 5.98 34.49
CA SER A 5 -26.53 6.82 35.37
C SER A 5 -27.43 6.03 36.33
N TYR A 6 -27.52 4.70 36.18
CA TYR A 6 -28.31 3.80 37.02
C TYR A 6 -27.42 2.84 37.83
N GLY A 7 -26.10 3.04 37.83
CA GLY A 7 -25.14 2.23 38.57
C GLY A 7 -24.84 0.87 37.93
N LYS A 8 -25.34 0.60 36.72
CA LYS A 8 -25.04 -0.65 36.00
C LYS A 8 -23.65 -0.55 35.39
N LEU A 9 -22.80 -1.52 35.70
CA LEU A 9 -21.42 -1.57 35.23
C LEU A 9 -21.36 -2.11 33.80
N HIS A 10 -20.83 -1.29 32.89
CA HIS A 10 -20.59 -1.70 31.50
C HIS A 10 -19.10 -1.96 31.29
N PRO A 11 -18.73 -2.98 30.50
CA PRO A 11 -17.35 -3.17 30.07
C PRO A 11 -16.87 -1.93 29.31
N ARG A 12 -15.72 -1.39 29.73
CA ARG A 12 -15.09 -0.25 29.07
C ARG A 12 -14.13 -0.80 28.04
N LEU A 13 -14.39 -0.56 26.75
CA LEU A 13 -13.39 -0.80 25.73
C LEU A 13 -12.33 0.29 25.85
N ILE A 14 -11.10 -0.10 26.21
CA ILE A 14 -9.93 0.78 26.12
C ILE A 14 -9.23 0.43 24.82
N ARG A 15 -9.02 1.41 23.96
CA ARG A 15 -8.24 1.27 22.73
C ARG A 15 -6.92 1.98 22.95
N GLU A 16 -5.83 1.22 22.86
CA GLU A 16 -4.47 1.73 23.03
C GLU A 16 -3.75 1.59 21.70
N GLU A 17 -2.98 2.61 21.34
CA GLU A 17 -2.09 2.56 20.19
C GLU A 17 -0.79 1.91 20.62
N HIS A 18 -0.42 0.80 19.97
CA HIS A 18 0.88 0.18 20.16
C HIS A 18 1.74 0.42 18.93
N VAL A 19 2.86 1.11 19.12
CA VAL A 19 3.87 1.31 18.09
C VAL A 19 4.92 0.22 18.26
N SER A 20 5.10 -0.60 17.22
CA SER A 20 6.12 -1.65 17.19
C SER A 20 7.39 -1.13 16.50
N VAL A 21 8.54 -1.52 17.03
CA VAL A 21 9.86 -1.11 16.54
C VAL A 21 10.63 -2.37 16.15
N THR A 22 11.14 -2.36 14.93
CA THR A 22 11.99 -3.41 14.36
C THR A 22 13.31 -2.82 13.90
N GLU A 23 14.36 -3.62 13.95
CA GLU A 23 15.65 -3.30 13.37
C GLU A 23 15.70 -3.76 11.91
N GLU A 24 16.23 -2.91 11.03
CA GLU A 24 16.57 -3.27 9.66
C GLU A 24 18.09 -3.44 9.51
N PRO A 25 18.59 -4.35 8.64
CA PRO A 25 17.85 -5.16 7.68
C PRO A 25 17.36 -6.52 8.23
N SER A 26 17.59 -6.80 9.52
CA SER A 26 17.31 -8.12 10.10
C SER A 26 15.82 -8.41 10.26
N GLY A 27 14.97 -7.37 10.25
CA GLY A 27 13.56 -7.45 10.58
C GLY A 27 13.30 -7.84 12.04
N ARG A 28 14.35 -7.83 12.89
CA ARG A 28 14.25 -8.29 14.27
C ARG A 28 13.36 -7.33 15.06
N TYR A 29 12.35 -7.88 15.71
CA TYR A 29 11.56 -7.16 16.68
C TYR A 29 12.46 -6.69 17.84
N LEU A 30 12.51 -5.37 18.05
CA LEU A 30 13.25 -4.76 19.15
C LEU A 30 12.34 -4.52 20.35
N TRP A 31 11.24 -3.80 20.14
CA TRP A 31 10.36 -3.38 21.23
C TRP A 31 8.99 -2.93 20.71
N HIS A 32 8.06 -2.67 21.62
CA HIS A 32 6.84 -1.91 21.34
C HIS A 32 6.55 -0.95 22.48
N PHE A 33 5.90 0.17 22.19
CA PHE A 33 5.51 1.14 23.22
C PHE A 33 4.12 1.70 22.94
N VAL A 34 3.49 2.19 24.01
CA VAL A 34 2.24 2.95 23.94
C VAL A 34 2.61 4.43 24.13
N PRO A 35 2.43 5.29 23.12
CA PRO A 35 2.67 6.72 23.29
C PRO A 35 1.75 7.28 24.38
N GLU A 36 2.26 8.19 25.20
CA GLU A 36 1.42 8.92 26.15
C GLU A 36 0.36 9.76 25.42
N ASP A 37 -0.74 10.01 26.12
CA ASP A 37 -1.74 10.96 25.65
C ASP A 37 -1.11 12.37 25.53
N PRO A 38 -1.27 13.05 24.37
CA PRO A 38 -0.72 14.39 24.19
C PRO A 38 -1.46 15.40 25.06
N VAL A 39 -0.72 16.27 25.75
CA VAL A 39 -1.29 17.40 26.50
C VAL A 39 -1.16 18.66 25.67
N PRO A 40 -2.24 19.40 25.36
CA PRO A 40 -2.17 20.61 24.54
C PRO A 40 -1.11 21.60 25.08
N PRO A 41 -0.22 22.16 24.22
CA PRO A 41 -0.31 22.22 22.76
C PRO A 41 0.38 21.06 22.00
N GLU A 42 0.80 20.01 22.69
CA GLU A 42 1.47 18.85 22.09
C GLU A 42 0.53 18.10 21.13
N LYS A 43 1.15 17.38 20.18
CA LYS A 43 0.43 16.57 19.19
C LYS A 43 0.81 15.10 19.35
N PRO A 44 -0.06 14.15 18.93
CA PRO A 44 0.24 12.72 19.01
C PRO A 44 1.60 12.35 18.40
N ALA A 45 1.94 12.90 17.23
CA ALA A 45 3.21 12.68 16.55
C ALA A 45 4.45 13.03 17.40
N PHE A 46 4.34 14.04 18.27
CA PHE A 46 5.42 14.40 19.19
C PHE A 46 5.61 13.33 20.27
N LYS A 47 4.50 12.80 20.84
CA LYS A 47 4.55 11.74 21.85
C LYS A 47 5.11 10.43 21.30
N VAL A 48 4.78 10.08 20.05
CA VAL A 48 5.40 8.94 19.36
C VAL A 48 6.91 9.15 19.21
N ALA A 49 7.34 10.35 18.77
CA ALA A 49 8.76 10.66 18.61
C ALA A 49 9.52 10.65 19.94
N GLN A 50 8.91 11.16 21.01
CA GLN A 50 9.46 11.15 22.37
C GLN A 50 9.69 9.71 22.86
N ALA A 51 8.65 8.88 22.83
CA ALA A 51 8.75 7.50 23.27
C ALA A 51 9.75 6.69 22.44
N PHE A 52 9.86 6.99 21.14
CA PHE A 52 10.86 6.35 20.30
C PHE A 52 12.29 6.85 20.60
N TYR A 53 12.47 8.14 20.87
CA TYR A 53 13.75 8.67 21.32
C TYR A 53 14.21 8.03 22.64
N ASP A 54 13.31 7.90 23.62
CA ASP A 54 13.60 7.26 24.90
C ASP A 54 14.01 5.78 24.72
N LEU A 55 13.40 5.10 23.75
CA LEU A 55 13.82 3.76 23.34
C LEU A 55 15.23 3.79 22.75
N LEU A 56 15.55 4.72 21.85
CA LEU A 56 16.89 4.84 21.27
C LEU A 56 17.96 5.10 22.35
N VAL A 57 17.65 5.92 23.35
CA VAL A 57 18.53 6.14 24.52
C VAL A 57 18.75 4.84 25.29
N THR A 58 17.68 4.08 25.53
CA THR A 58 17.76 2.77 26.23
C THR A 58 18.65 1.77 25.49
N TYR A 59 18.68 1.84 24.16
CA TYR A 59 19.47 0.97 23.28
C TYR A 59 20.82 1.59 22.86
N ASP A 60 21.23 2.72 23.44
CA ASP A 60 22.46 3.44 23.08
C ASP A 60 22.62 3.66 21.57
N SER A 61 21.50 4.02 20.92
CA SER A 61 21.37 4.07 19.46
C SER A 61 21.09 5.48 18.91
N THR A 62 21.17 6.51 19.76
CA THR A 62 20.90 7.90 19.35
C THR A 62 21.93 8.42 18.33
N ASP A 63 23.17 7.98 18.43
CA ASP A 63 24.27 8.44 17.55
C ASP A 63 24.47 7.55 16.32
N SER A 64 23.88 6.35 16.30
CA SER A 64 24.05 5.36 15.24
C SER A 64 22.85 5.24 14.30
N LEU A 65 21.68 5.78 14.68
CA LEU A 65 20.50 5.75 13.83
C LEU A 65 20.69 6.62 12.58
N MET A 66 20.68 5.99 11.40
CA MET A 66 20.81 6.68 10.11
C MET A 66 19.53 6.68 9.28
N VAL A 67 18.75 5.59 9.38
CA VAL A 67 17.57 5.36 8.54
C VAL A 67 16.37 5.12 9.43
N LEU A 68 15.28 5.83 9.14
CA LEU A 68 13.99 5.66 9.78
C LEU A 68 12.98 5.13 8.77
N GLN A 69 12.42 3.96 9.05
CA GLN A 69 11.37 3.37 8.24
C GLN A 69 10.01 3.56 8.89
N GLY A 70 9.01 3.95 8.10
CA GLY A 70 7.66 4.19 8.62
C GLY A 70 6.61 4.32 7.52
N ASP A 71 5.35 4.44 7.93
CA ASP A 71 4.28 4.76 7.00
C ASP A 71 4.44 6.19 6.43
N SER A 72 3.82 6.41 5.26
CA SER A 72 3.88 7.70 4.56
C SER A 72 2.82 8.69 5.06
N THR A 73 2.22 8.46 6.23
CA THR A 73 1.11 9.30 6.70
C THR A 73 1.61 10.70 7.03
N ARG A 74 0.70 11.67 7.01
CA ARG A 74 1.00 13.05 7.42
C ARG A 74 1.49 13.12 8.88
N ALA A 75 1.01 12.21 9.74
CA ALA A 75 1.41 12.15 11.14
C ALA A 75 2.89 11.80 11.28
N ASN A 76 3.42 10.90 10.44
CA ASN A 76 4.83 10.53 10.49
C ASN A 76 5.72 11.46 9.66
N THR A 77 5.32 11.79 8.44
CA THR A 77 6.14 12.51 7.44
C THR A 77 5.94 14.03 7.42
N GLY A 78 5.09 14.58 8.28
CA GLY A 78 4.81 16.01 8.34
C GLY A 78 6.08 16.84 8.57
N TRP A 79 6.43 17.72 7.62
CA TRP A 79 7.71 18.44 7.61
C TRP A 79 8.03 19.25 8.89
N LYS A 80 7.01 19.75 9.59
CA LYS A 80 7.16 20.60 10.80
C LYS A 80 6.84 19.88 12.11
N SER A 81 5.81 19.03 12.06
CA SER A 81 5.15 18.45 13.24
C SER A 81 4.83 16.96 13.06
N GLY A 82 5.54 16.28 12.16
CA GLY A 82 5.46 14.85 12.02
C GLY A 82 6.44 14.14 12.96
N THR A 83 6.20 12.87 13.22
CA THR A 83 7.02 12.03 14.10
C THR A 83 8.49 12.10 13.71
N HIS A 84 8.81 11.94 12.42
CA HIS A 84 10.19 11.95 11.93
C HIS A 84 10.85 13.32 12.16
N ALA A 85 10.13 14.41 11.87
CA ALA A 85 10.64 15.76 12.05
C ALA A 85 10.86 16.14 13.53
N HIS A 86 10.09 15.56 14.45
CA HIS A 86 10.31 15.71 15.88
C HIS A 86 11.51 14.89 16.35
N LEU A 87 11.63 13.64 15.90
CA LEU A 87 12.74 12.76 16.25
C LEU A 87 14.09 13.34 15.77
N GLU A 88 14.17 13.84 14.54
CA GLU A 88 15.37 14.53 14.02
C GLU A 88 15.80 15.72 14.89
N LYS A 89 14.82 16.49 15.43
CA LYS A 89 15.13 17.61 16.33
C LYS A 89 15.67 17.12 17.67
N MET A 90 15.15 16.02 18.20
CA MET A 90 15.63 15.41 19.45
C MET A 90 17.03 14.82 19.30
N LEU A 91 17.31 14.16 18.17
CA LEU A 91 18.62 13.59 17.85
C LEU A 91 19.65 14.65 17.43
N GLY A 92 19.20 15.84 17.02
CA GLY A 92 20.09 16.88 16.49
C GLY A 92 20.69 16.55 15.11
N CYS A 93 20.15 15.56 14.39
CA CYS A 93 20.66 15.11 13.10
C CYS A 93 19.53 14.88 12.09
N LYS A 94 19.87 14.74 10.81
CA LYS A 94 18.94 14.40 9.73
C LYS A 94 18.98 12.91 9.44
N LEU A 95 17.80 12.30 9.32
CA LEU A 95 17.66 10.87 9.06
C LEU A 95 17.25 10.64 7.60
N PHE A 96 17.68 9.52 7.03
CA PHE A 96 17.11 9.04 5.78
C PHE A 96 15.75 8.39 6.04
N TRP A 97 14.69 8.84 5.37
CA TRP A 97 13.36 8.29 5.56
C TRP A 97 13.10 7.19 4.52
N SER A 98 13.02 5.94 4.97
CA SER A 98 12.56 4.80 4.18
C SER A 98 11.03 4.73 4.29
N ILE A 99 10.34 5.22 3.26
CA ILE A 99 8.87 5.29 3.29
C ILE A 99 8.28 3.98 2.80
N CYS A 100 7.25 3.50 3.50
CA CYS A 100 6.53 2.28 3.13
C CYS A 100 6.07 2.29 1.66
N VAL A 101 6.62 1.35 0.88
CA VAL A 101 6.33 1.20 -0.56
C VAL A 101 4.88 0.77 -0.79
N LEU A 102 4.29 0.00 0.13
CA LEU A 102 2.87 -0.38 0.04
C LEU A 102 1.96 0.85 0.08
N HIS A 103 2.13 1.74 1.05
CA HIS A 103 1.35 2.98 1.12
C HIS A 103 1.60 3.90 -0.09
N THR A 104 2.81 3.87 -0.66
CA THR A 104 3.10 4.61 -1.89
C THR A 104 2.34 4.03 -3.09
N ASN A 105 2.27 2.71 -3.21
CA ASN A 105 1.54 2.00 -4.26
C ASN A 105 0.01 2.16 -4.15
N GLU A 106 -0.49 2.44 -2.96
CA GLU A 106 -1.91 2.69 -2.70
C GLU A 106 -2.41 4.02 -3.29
N LEU A 107 -1.55 5.04 -3.42
CA LEU A 107 -1.95 6.38 -3.87
C LEU A 107 -2.40 6.41 -5.35
N PRO A 108 -1.68 5.82 -6.32
CA PRO A 108 -2.16 5.73 -7.70
C PRO A 108 -3.49 4.98 -7.82
N LEU A 109 -3.66 3.89 -7.06
CA LEU A 109 -4.90 3.11 -7.03
C LEU A 109 -6.07 3.97 -6.54
N ARG A 110 -5.87 4.74 -5.48
CA ARG A 110 -6.85 5.70 -4.97
C ARG A 110 -7.29 6.69 -6.04
N HIS A 111 -6.34 7.32 -6.73
CA HIS A 111 -6.64 8.29 -7.78
C HIS A 111 -7.40 7.64 -8.94
N LEU A 112 -6.99 6.44 -9.34
CA LEU A 112 -7.64 5.68 -10.40
C LEU A 112 -9.11 5.38 -10.05
N ILE A 113 -9.37 4.79 -8.88
CA ILE A 113 -10.72 4.47 -8.42
C ILE A 113 -11.58 5.73 -8.31
N THR A 114 -11.03 6.80 -7.73
CA THR A 114 -11.71 8.09 -7.61
C THR A 114 -12.16 8.62 -8.97
N SER A 115 -11.32 8.45 -10.00
CA SER A 115 -11.60 8.92 -11.37
C SER A 115 -12.63 8.04 -12.11
N ILE A 116 -12.66 6.74 -11.85
CA ILE A 116 -13.50 5.78 -12.59
C ILE A 116 -14.86 5.61 -11.96
N ASP A 117 -14.90 5.37 -10.65
CA ASP A 117 -16.09 5.00 -9.91
C ASP A 117 -16.63 6.16 -9.07
N GLY A 118 -15.77 7.12 -8.73
CA GLY A 118 -16.14 8.33 -8.02
C GLY A 118 -15.47 8.45 -6.65
N PRO A 119 -15.63 9.59 -5.98
CA PRO A 119 -14.97 9.86 -4.70
C PRO A 119 -15.52 9.01 -3.55
N THR A 120 -14.80 9.10 -2.43
CA THR A 120 -15.21 8.58 -1.14
C THR A 120 -16.37 9.42 -0.57
N SER A 121 -17.40 8.78 0.00
CA SER A 121 -18.55 9.46 0.61
C SER A 121 -18.43 9.65 2.13
N SER A 122 -17.68 8.78 2.80
CA SER A 122 -17.37 8.79 4.24
C SER A 122 -16.08 8.00 4.47
N ASP A 123 -15.55 7.91 5.70
CA ASP A 123 -14.30 7.18 6.03
C ASP A 123 -14.27 5.70 5.59
N THR A 124 -15.44 5.10 5.36
CA THR A 124 -15.58 3.70 4.90
C THR A 124 -16.47 3.57 3.66
N GLY A 125 -17.01 4.67 3.12
CA GLY A 125 -18.01 4.65 2.05
C GLY A 125 -17.49 5.23 0.73
N PHE A 126 -18.10 4.80 -0.37
CA PHE A 126 -17.88 5.33 -1.72
C PHE A 126 -19.18 5.85 -2.32
N THR A 127 -19.10 6.84 -3.21
CA THR A 127 -20.27 7.29 -3.99
C THR A 127 -20.51 6.43 -5.23
N GLY A 128 -19.49 5.67 -5.65
CA GLY A 128 -19.50 4.93 -6.90
C GLY A 128 -20.29 3.63 -6.86
N PRO A 129 -20.91 3.23 -7.98
CA PRO A 129 -21.76 2.04 -8.04
C PRO A 129 -20.99 0.73 -7.81
N VAL A 130 -19.68 0.67 -8.10
CA VAL A 130 -18.88 -0.53 -7.89
C VAL A 130 -18.35 -0.58 -6.47
N CYS A 131 -17.69 0.49 -6.02
CA CYS A 131 -17.01 0.52 -4.73
C CYS A 131 -18.00 0.59 -3.55
N SER A 132 -19.23 1.07 -3.77
CA SER A 132 -20.30 1.01 -2.76
C SER A 132 -20.71 -0.42 -2.38
N LEU A 133 -20.43 -1.41 -3.24
CA LEU A 133 -20.71 -2.82 -2.99
C LEU A 133 -19.60 -3.52 -2.18
N LEU A 134 -18.46 -2.89 -1.97
CA LEU A 134 -17.32 -3.54 -1.29
C LEU A 134 -17.60 -3.85 0.18
N SER A 135 -18.55 -3.17 0.82
CA SER A 135 -18.97 -3.47 2.19
C SER A 135 -19.65 -4.84 2.32
N SER A 136 -20.28 -5.34 1.26
CA SER A 136 -20.98 -6.63 1.25
C SER A 136 -20.22 -7.74 0.52
N VAL A 137 -18.99 -7.51 0.04
CA VAL A 137 -18.23 -8.48 -0.77
C VAL A 137 -18.04 -9.84 -0.08
N ASN A 138 -17.87 -9.82 1.24
CA ASN A 138 -17.70 -11.02 2.07
C ASN A 138 -18.99 -11.86 2.18
N GLU A 139 -20.14 -11.26 1.89
CA GLU A 139 -21.46 -11.90 1.94
C GLU A 139 -21.93 -12.35 0.54
N MET A 140 -21.24 -11.93 -0.52
CA MET A 140 -21.57 -12.32 -1.87
C MET A 140 -21.20 -13.78 -2.13
N GLN A 141 -22.09 -14.50 -2.82
CA GLN A 141 -21.83 -15.88 -3.20
C GLN A 141 -20.71 -15.97 -4.24
N TYR A 142 -19.90 -17.02 -4.16
CA TYR A 142 -18.92 -17.35 -5.19
C TYR A 142 -19.62 -17.64 -6.53
N ASN A 143 -19.03 -17.16 -7.63
CA ASN A 143 -19.46 -17.44 -8.99
C ASN A 143 -18.54 -18.47 -9.63
N ALA A 144 -18.96 -19.74 -9.72
CA ALA A 144 -18.17 -20.82 -10.33
C ALA A 144 -17.89 -20.61 -11.84
N GLU A 145 -18.63 -19.73 -12.50
CA GLU A 145 -18.51 -19.45 -13.94
C GLU A 145 -17.76 -18.14 -14.23
N PHE A 146 -17.16 -17.51 -13.21
CA PHE A 146 -16.41 -16.29 -13.42
C PHE A 146 -15.25 -16.56 -14.40
N ARG A 147 -15.00 -15.60 -15.29
CA ARG A 147 -13.91 -15.70 -16.26
C ARG A 147 -12.71 -14.92 -15.78
N GLY A 148 -11.53 -15.40 -16.14
CA GLY A 148 -10.29 -14.67 -15.89
C GLY A 148 -10.34 -13.30 -16.55
N VAL A 149 -9.71 -12.30 -15.91
CA VAL A 149 -9.61 -10.95 -16.49
C VAL A 149 -8.78 -11.04 -17.78
N PRO A 150 -9.36 -10.71 -18.95
CA PRO A 150 -8.61 -10.76 -20.21
C PRO A 150 -7.59 -9.62 -20.27
N GLY A 151 -6.45 -9.88 -20.89
CA GLY A 151 -5.40 -8.86 -21.11
C GLY A 151 -4.52 -8.56 -19.89
N GLY A 152 -3.75 -7.48 -20.02
CA GLY A 152 -2.74 -7.04 -19.07
C GLY A 152 -1.45 -7.86 -19.05
N GLU A 153 -0.45 -7.38 -18.32
CA GLU A 153 0.83 -8.08 -18.14
C GLU A 153 0.61 -9.42 -17.40
N ASN A 154 1.48 -10.39 -17.69
CA ASN A 154 1.55 -11.63 -16.92
C ASN A 154 1.91 -11.29 -15.47
N LEU A 155 1.25 -11.95 -14.52
CA LEU A 155 1.60 -11.79 -13.12
C LEU A 155 3.02 -12.32 -12.90
N THR A 156 3.89 -11.51 -12.29
CA THR A 156 5.22 -11.93 -11.91
C THR A 156 5.13 -13.14 -10.97
N GLU A 157 5.82 -14.22 -11.31
CA GLU A 157 5.94 -15.37 -10.42
C GLU A 157 6.87 -15.01 -9.26
N ILE A 158 6.32 -15.05 -8.04
CA ILE A 158 7.08 -14.77 -6.83
C ILE A 158 7.61 -16.10 -6.32
N PRO A 159 8.93 -16.26 -6.13
CA PRO A 159 9.50 -17.48 -5.57
C PRO A 159 8.91 -17.82 -4.21
N GLU A 160 8.72 -19.11 -3.93
CA GLU A 160 8.09 -19.60 -2.70
C GLU A 160 8.79 -19.08 -1.43
N TYR A 161 10.12 -19.04 -1.43
CA TYR A 161 10.89 -18.53 -0.29
C TYR A 161 10.64 -17.05 0.00
N ILE A 162 10.16 -16.26 -0.97
CA ILE A 162 9.73 -14.88 -0.74
C ILE A 162 8.29 -14.88 -0.25
N LEU A 163 7.40 -15.67 -0.87
CA LEU A 163 5.97 -15.75 -0.50
C LEU A 163 5.77 -16.11 0.97
N VAL A 164 6.50 -17.10 1.49
CA VAL A 164 6.41 -17.52 2.90
C VAL A 164 6.85 -16.44 3.89
N ASN A 165 7.66 -15.48 3.44
CA ASN A 165 8.13 -14.35 4.24
C ASN A 165 7.26 -13.09 4.07
N MET A 166 6.26 -13.11 3.19
CA MET A 166 5.31 -12.01 3.03
C MET A 166 4.25 -12.01 4.13
N SER A 167 3.65 -10.85 4.39
CA SER A 167 2.50 -10.78 5.30
C SER A 167 1.30 -11.54 4.72
N THR A 168 0.38 -11.98 5.59
CA THR A 168 -0.87 -12.64 5.18
C THR A 168 -1.63 -11.82 4.14
N ASP A 169 -1.71 -10.49 4.32
CA ASP A 169 -2.39 -9.60 3.36
C ASP A 169 -1.69 -9.60 1.99
N GLN A 170 -0.37 -9.61 1.95
CA GLN A 170 0.38 -9.68 0.69
C GLN A 170 0.18 -11.04 -0.01
N GLN A 171 0.26 -12.14 0.73
CA GLN A 171 0.03 -13.49 0.21
C GLN A 171 -1.38 -13.64 -0.37
N VAL A 172 -2.40 -13.21 0.38
CA VAL A 172 -3.80 -13.23 -0.07
C VAL A 172 -3.98 -12.38 -1.31
N SER A 173 -3.39 -11.17 -1.35
CA SER A 173 -3.45 -10.31 -2.54
C SER A 173 -2.86 -11.00 -3.77
N TYR A 174 -1.69 -11.61 -3.62
CA TYR A 174 -1.02 -12.32 -4.71
C TYR A 174 -1.87 -13.49 -5.24
N GLN A 175 -2.37 -14.32 -4.33
CA GLN A 175 -3.19 -15.48 -4.65
C GLN A 175 -4.51 -15.09 -5.32
N LEU A 176 -5.17 -14.03 -4.84
CA LEU A 176 -6.40 -13.50 -5.47
C LEU A 176 -6.15 -12.98 -6.88
N VAL A 177 -5.08 -12.21 -7.10
CA VAL A 177 -4.73 -11.71 -8.44
C VAL A 177 -4.41 -12.87 -9.38
N GLN A 178 -3.67 -13.88 -8.89
CA GLN A 178 -3.37 -15.08 -9.66
C GLN A 178 -4.65 -15.84 -10.04
N ALA A 179 -5.57 -16.03 -9.10
CA ALA A 179 -6.86 -16.68 -9.33
C ALA A 179 -7.70 -15.93 -10.37
N VAL A 180 -7.79 -14.61 -10.25
CA VAL A 180 -8.53 -13.75 -11.17
C VAL A 180 -7.89 -13.70 -12.56
N LYS A 181 -6.56 -13.81 -12.68
CA LYS A 181 -5.89 -13.93 -13.99
C LYS A 181 -6.16 -15.27 -14.65
N ARG A 182 -6.15 -16.37 -13.89
CA ARG A 182 -6.39 -17.73 -14.40
C ARG A 182 -7.87 -18.01 -14.65
N GLY A 183 -8.77 -17.28 -14.00
CA GLY A 183 -10.21 -17.57 -14.01
C GLY A 183 -10.60 -18.75 -13.14
N VAL A 184 -9.78 -19.09 -12.14
CA VAL A 184 -10.01 -20.21 -11.22
C VAL A 184 -9.67 -19.75 -9.81
N LEU A 185 -10.64 -19.84 -8.89
CA LEU A 185 -10.46 -19.50 -7.48
C LEU A 185 -10.29 -20.78 -6.65
N PRO A 186 -9.11 -21.01 -6.04
CA PRO A 186 -8.89 -22.13 -5.13
C PRO A 186 -9.92 -22.16 -4.01
N SER A 187 -10.34 -23.36 -3.57
CA SER A 187 -11.36 -23.55 -2.54
C SER A 187 -11.01 -22.84 -1.23
N GLU A 188 -9.72 -22.81 -0.89
CA GLU A 188 -9.19 -22.13 0.30
C GLU A 188 -9.44 -20.62 0.27
N LEU A 189 -9.54 -20.02 -0.93
CA LEU A 189 -9.82 -18.59 -1.12
C LEU A 189 -11.31 -18.29 -1.28
N GLN A 190 -12.18 -19.30 -1.43
CA GLN A 190 -13.62 -19.05 -1.61
C GLN A 190 -14.27 -18.50 -0.34
N GLU A 191 -13.70 -18.80 0.82
CA GLU A 191 -14.23 -18.48 2.15
C GLU A 191 -13.43 -17.40 2.90
N ILE A 192 -12.38 -16.85 2.30
CA ILE A 192 -11.62 -15.77 2.95
C ILE A 192 -12.53 -14.56 3.18
N LYS A 193 -12.21 -13.82 4.23
CA LYS A 193 -12.87 -12.54 4.51
C LYS A 193 -11.89 -11.43 4.24
N CYS A 194 -12.18 -10.61 3.25
CA CYS A 194 -11.47 -9.36 3.05
C CYS A 194 -11.66 -8.47 4.28
N GLY A 195 -10.62 -7.71 4.64
CA GLY A 195 -10.69 -6.76 5.74
C GLY A 195 -11.76 -5.69 5.53
N LYS A 196 -12.13 -5.00 6.61
CA LYS A 196 -13.07 -3.88 6.52
C LYS A 196 -12.47 -2.76 5.68
N VAL A 197 -13.23 -2.27 4.71
CA VAL A 197 -12.80 -1.17 3.85
C VAL A 197 -12.61 0.11 4.68
N SER A 198 -11.47 0.77 4.45
CA SER A 198 -11.07 2.01 5.12
C SER A 198 -10.27 2.87 4.14
N HIS A 199 -10.51 4.17 4.11
CA HIS A 199 -9.76 5.08 3.21
C HIS A 199 -8.31 5.33 3.62
N SER A 200 -7.91 4.80 4.76
CA SER A 200 -6.51 4.71 5.18
C SER A 200 -5.80 3.43 4.73
N ARG A 201 -6.52 2.43 4.18
CA ARG A 201 -5.98 1.12 3.78
C ARG A 201 -6.48 0.71 2.40
N TRP A 202 -5.82 1.17 1.35
CA TRP A 202 -6.25 0.90 -0.02
C TRP A 202 -5.89 -0.49 -0.51
N LEU A 203 -4.91 -1.18 0.08
CA LEU A 203 -4.63 -2.58 -0.24
C LEU A 203 -5.86 -3.46 0.01
N THR A 204 -6.54 -3.26 1.16
CA THR A 204 -7.80 -3.95 1.47
C THR A 204 -8.89 -3.64 0.45
N THR A 205 -9.00 -2.39 0.01
CA THR A 205 -9.94 -1.99 -1.06
C THR A 205 -9.61 -2.73 -2.37
N ALA A 206 -8.33 -2.81 -2.74
CA ALA A 206 -7.88 -3.56 -3.91
C ALA A 206 -8.22 -5.05 -3.82
N GLN A 207 -7.90 -5.68 -2.67
CA GLN A 207 -8.25 -7.07 -2.41
C GLN A 207 -9.76 -7.31 -2.56
N SER A 208 -10.58 -6.47 -1.94
CA SER A 208 -12.04 -6.56 -2.03
C SER A 208 -12.54 -6.40 -3.48
N LEU A 209 -11.94 -5.51 -4.28
CA LEU A 209 -12.30 -5.34 -5.69
C LEU A 209 -11.97 -6.59 -6.53
N VAL A 210 -10.76 -7.13 -6.35
CA VAL A 210 -10.33 -8.36 -7.02
C VAL A 210 -11.20 -9.54 -6.57
N TYR A 211 -11.52 -9.60 -5.28
CA TYR A 211 -12.36 -10.66 -4.74
C TYR A 211 -13.79 -10.59 -5.27
N MET A 212 -14.37 -9.40 -5.33
CA MET A 212 -15.70 -9.15 -5.89
C MET A 212 -15.81 -9.64 -7.34
N TRP A 213 -14.73 -9.63 -8.13
CA TRP A 213 -14.73 -10.19 -9.48
C TRP A 213 -15.08 -11.69 -9.52
N THR A 214 -14.76 -12.41 -8.45
CA THR A 214 -15.04 -13.85 -8.31
C THR A 214 -16.45 -14.13 -7.76
N ARG A 215 -17.23 -13.09 -7.46
CA ARG A 215 -18.54 -13.20 -6.82
C ARG A 215 -19.69 -13.06 -7.82
N LYS A 216 -20.86 -13.57 -7.45
CA LYS A 216 -22.11 -13.33 -8.17
C LYS A 216 -22.53 -11.88 -7.98
N CYS A 217 -22.91 -11.23 -9.06
CA CYS A 217 -23.55 -9.92 -8.98
C CYS A 217 -24.94 -10.11 -8.33
N GLN A 218 -25.19 -9.48 -7.17
CA GLN A 218 -26.42 -9.66 -6.37
C GLN A 218 -27.73 -9.16 -7.04
N ARG A 219 -27.81 -9.02 -8.37
CA ARG A 219 -29.00 -8.47 -9.06
C ARG A 219 -29.90 -9.49 -9.76
N GLU A 220 -29.68 -10.79 -9.60
CA GLU A 220 -30.51 -11.83 -10.25
C GLU A 220 -31.66 -12.37 -9.38
N ALA A 221 -31.85 -11.88 -8.14
CA ALA A 221 -32.84 -12.44 -7.21
C ALA A 221 -34.15 -11.63 -7.09
N ALA A 222 -34.50 -10.83 -8.09
CA ALA A 222 -35.78 -10.13 -8.14
C ALA A 222 -36.39 -10.22 -9.55
N ASP A 223 -36.66 -11.43 -10.01
CA ASP A 223 -37.44 -11.64 -11.23
C ASP A 223 -38.32 -12.91 -11.09
N SER A 224 -39.28 -12.82 -10.18
CA SER A 224 -40.51 -13.62 -10.25
C SER A 224 -41.68 -12.66 -10.08
N ASP A 225 -42.04 -12.03 -11.20
CA ASP A 225 -43.41 -11.68 -11.62
C ASP A 225 -43.44 -10.31 -12.31
N GLY A 226 -43.35 -10.34 -13.64
CA GLY A 226 -43.83 -9.28 -14.51
C GLY A 226 -42.79 -8.61 -15.40
N VAL A 227 -43.19 -8.48 -16.67
CA VAL A 227 -42.78 -7.45 -17.66
C VAL A 227 -41.77 -7.88 -18.74
N SER A 228 -42.32 -8.35 -19.86
CA SER A 228 -41.62 -8.79 -21.08
C SER A 228 -41.15 -7.67 -22.04
N SER A 229 -41.23 -6.38 -21.66
CA SER A 229 -40.63 -5.27 -22.44
C SER A 229 -39.44 -4.62 -21.72
N VAL A 230 -39.54 -4.42 -20.40
CA VAL A 230 -38.48 -3.85 -19.56
C VAL A 230 -37.23 -4.75 -19.54
N ALA A 231 -37.39 -6.08 -19.50
CA ALA A 231 -36.26 -7.01 -19.56
C ALA A 231 -35.48 -6.98 -20.89
N LYS A 232 -36.09 -6.49 -21.98
CA LYS A 232 -35.40 -6.28 -23.28
C LYS A 232 -34.66 -4.95 -23.30
N ASP A 233 -35.24 -3.92 -22.70
CA ASP A 233 -34.61 -2.59 -22.58
C ASP A 233 -33.45 -2.60 -21.57
N VAL A 234 -33.58 -3.33 -20.46
CA VAL A 234 -32.50 -3.57 -19.49
C VAL A 234 -31.34 -4.33 -20.15
N ARG A 235 -31.60 -5.38 -20.95
CA ARG A 235 -30.55 -6.08 -21.72
C ARG A 235 -29.86 -5.18 -22.75
N ARG A 236 -30.58 -4.21 -23.32
CA ARG A 236 -30.03 -3.23 -24.28
C ARG A 236 -29.18 -2.16 -23.59
N ILE A 237 -29.58 -1.74 -22.39
CA ILE A 237 -28.80 -0.86 -21.51
C ILE A 237 -27.56 -1.59 -20.98
N ASP A 238 -27.69 -2.88 -20.65
CA ASP A 238 -26.61 -3.72 -20.12
C ASP A 238 -25.54 -4.01 -21.18
N LYS A 239 -25.92 -4.31 -22.43
CA LYS A 239 -24.96 -4.39 -23.56
C LYS A 239 -24.25 -3.05 -23.82
N ARG A 240 -24.94 -1.92 -23.70
CA ARG A 240 -24.33 -0.59 -23.83
C ARG A 240 -23.41 -0.28 -22.65
N ARG A 241 -23.75 -0.71 -21.44
CA ARG A 241 -22.91 -0.58 -20.24
C ARG A 241 -21.69 -1.48 -20.27
N GLN A 242 -21.82 -2.75 -20.64
CA GLN A 242 -20.68 -3.65 -20.88
C GLN A 242 -19.76 -3.09 -21.96
N SER A 243 -20.31 -2.60 -23.09
CA SER A 243 -19.50 -1.93 -24.11
C SER A 243 -18.79 -0.69 -23.57
N TYR A 244 -19.45 0.11 -22.75
CA TYR A 244 -18.87 1.31 -22.14
C TYR A 244 -17.79 0.98 -21.11
N THR A 245 -18.01 -0.03 -20.28
CA THR A 245 -17.04 -0.54 -19.29
C THR A 245 -15.84 -1.16 -19.98
N VAL A 246 -16.05 -2.02 -20.99
CA VAL A 246 -14.97 -2.60 -21.79
C VAL A 246 -14.16 -1.49 -22.47
N ASN A 247 -14.80 -0.51 -23.11
CA ASN A 247 -14.09 0.61 -23.73
C ASN A 247 -13.27 1.42 -22.72
N LYS A 248 -13.80 1.69 -21.52
CA LYS A 248 -13.05 2.38 -20.46
C LYS A 248 -11.87 1.54 -19.97
N LEU A 249 -12.06 0.24 -19.77
CA LEU A 249 -10.99 -0.69 -19.37
C LEU A 249 -9.90 -0.79 -20.45
N THR A 250 -10.25 -0.85 -21.73
CA THR A 250 -9.28 -0.83 -22.85
C THR A 250 -8.50 0.49 -22.89
N VAL A 251 -9.16 1.63 -22.64
CA VAL A 251 -8.48 2.93 -22.55
C VAL A 251 -7.52 2.96 -21.35
N ILE A 252 -7.95 2.45 -20.20
CA ILE A 252 -7.11 2.32 -18.99
C ILE A 252 -5.89 1.45 -19.28
N GLU A 253 -6.08 0.27 -19.87
CA GLU A 253 -5.01 -0.65 -20.24
C GLU A 253 -4.02 0.04 -21.19
N SER A 254 -4.51 0.65 -22.28
CA SER A 254 -3.63 1.33 -23.24
C SER A 254 -2.84 2.50 -22.62
N THR A 255 -3.42 3.20 -21.66
CA THR A 255 -2.78 4.31 -20.94
C THR A 255 -1.73 3.79 -19.98
N LEU A 256 -2.05 2.74 -19.21
CA LEU A 256 -1.11 2.08 -18.31
C LEU A 256 0.07 1.48 -19.07
N THR A 257 -0.18 0.81 -20.20
CA THR A 257 0.90 0.25 -21.04
C THR A 257 1.84 1.32 -21.57
N LYS A 258 1.30 2.45 -22.06
CA LYS A 258 2.11 3.59 -22.52
C LYS A 258 2.95 4.19 -21.38
N GLU A 259 2.33 4.38 -20.23
CA GLU A 259 2.99 4.96 -19.05
C GLU A 259 4.08 4.02 -18.50
N ASN A 260 3.82 2.71 -18.43
CA ASN A 260 4.81 1.72 -18.02
C ASN A 260 5.99 1.66 -19.01
N THR A 261 5.71 1.77 -20.31
CA THR A 261 6.76 1.81 -21.35
C THR A 261 7.63 3.06 -21.19
N ARG A 262 7.00 4.21 -20.94
CA ARG A 262 7.69 5.48 -20.67
C ARG A 262 8.58 5.37 -19.43
N ARG A 263 8.05 4.86 -18.32
CA ARG A 263 8.81 4.67 -17.07
C ARG A 263 10.00 3.73 -17.25
N LYS A 264 9.83 2.59 -17.93
CA LYS A 264 10.93 1.68 -18.25
C LYS A 264 12.03 2.35 -19.08
N ALA A 265 11.66 3.22 -20.02
CA ALA A 265 12.62 3.98 -20.81
C ALA A 265 13.35 5.04 -19.98
N GLU A 266 12.64 5.73 -19.08
CA GLU A 266 13.22 6.72 -18.15
C GLU A 266 14.17 6.05 -17.15
N GLU A 267 13.79 4.91 -16.56
CA GLU A 267 14.65 4.11 -15.67
C GLU A 267 15.92 3.65 -16.38
N LYS A 268 15.80 3.12 -17.60
CA LYS A 268 16.96 2.70 -18.40
C LYS A 268 17.91 3.88 -18.66
N ALA A 269 17.37 5.05 -19.03
CA ALA A 269 18.18 6.24 -19.27
C ALA A 269 18.87 6.75 -18.00
N LEU A 270 18.21 6.65 -16.83
CA LEU A 270 18.80 6.97 -15.53
C LEU A 270 19.92 5.99 -15.16
N GLN A 271 19.72 4.71 -15.42
CA GLN A 271 20.71 3.67 -15.15
C GLN A 271 21.96 3.83 -16.03
N GLU A 272 21.79 4.11 -17.32
CA GLU A 272 22.90 4.44 -18.23
C GLU A 272 23.66 5.68 -17.78
N LYS A 273 22.97 6.74 -17.33
CA LYS A 273 23.60 7.95 -16.77
C LYS A 273 24.38 7.66 -15.48
N LEU A 274 23.84 6.81 -14.61
CA LEU A 274 24.50 6.43 -13.36
C LEU A 274 25.77 5.63 -13.64
N GLU A 275 25.71 4.67 -14.57
CA GLU A 275 26.88 3.88 -15.01
C GLU A 275 27.95 4.75 -15.68
N ALA A 276 27.55 5.75 -16.47
CA ALA A 276 28.49 6.69 -17.07
C ALA A 276 29.23 7.51 -15.99
N LYS A 277 28.51 8.05 -15.01
CA LYS A 277 29.11 8.77 -13.88
C LYS A 277 30.04 7.89 -13.03
N LEU A 278 29.66 6.63 -12.81
CA LEU A 278 30.51 5.67 -12.10
C LEU A 278 31.81 5.41 -12.86
N ARG A 279 31.76 5.28 -14.19
CA ARG A 279 32.94 5.14 -15.04
C ARG A 279 33.85 6.38 -14.98
N GLU A 280 33.29 7.58 -15.10
CA GLU A 280 34.05 8.84 -15.00
C GLU A 280 34.75 8.98 -13.65
N THR A 281 34.04 8.67 -12.56
CA THR A 281 34.58 8.74 -11.19
C THR A 281 35.72 7.75 -10.98
N LYS A 282 35.60 6.55 -11.56
CA LYS A 282 36.65 5.53 -11.50
C LYS A 282 37.91 5.96 -12.24
N VAL A 283 37.78 6.48 -13.47
CA VAL A 283 38.89 7.02 -14.26
C VAL A 283 39.59 8.18 -13.54
N TYR A 284 38.82 9.08 -12.92
CA TYR A 284 39.37 10.19 -12.13
C TYR A 284 40.16 9.71 -10.90
N SER A 285 39.66 8.67 -10.23
CA SER A 285 40.35 8.07 -9.07
C SER A 285 41.67 7.38 -9.45
N GLU A 286 41.71 6.70 -10.60
CA GLU A 286 42.90 6.02 -11.12
C GLU A 286 43.97 7.04 -11.54
N HIS A 287 43.58 8.11 -12.25
CA HIS A 287 44.50 9.20 -12.62
C HIS A 287 45.12 9.90 -11.40
N ASN A 288 44.33 10.18 -10.36
CA ASN A 288 44.86 10.78 -9.14
C ASN A 288 45.76 9.83 -8.34
N SER A 289 45.47 8.52 -8.35
CA SER A 289 46.34 7.51 -7.73
C SER A 289 47.72 7.47 -8.42
N ASP A 290 47.74 7.48 -9.75
CA ASP A 290 48.98 7.46 -10.52
C ASP A 290 49.78 8.76 -10.40
N ALA A 291 49.09 9.91 -10.31
CA ALA A 291 49.72 11.20 -10.03
C ALA A 291 50.36 11.24 -8.63
N LEU A 292 49.69 10.69 -7.61
CA LEU A 292 50.25 10.58 -6.25
C LEU A 292 51.47 9.66 -6.20
N LYS A 293 51.41 8.50 -6.88
CA LYS A 293 52.56 7.57 -6.94
C LYS A 293 53.78 8.23 -7.58
N LYS A 294 53.60 8.96 -8.67
CA LYS A 294 54.69 9.72 -9.32
C LYS A 294 55.26 10.82 -8.42
N HIS A 295 54.42 11.48 -7.61
CA HIS A 295 54.91 12.50 -6.67
C HIS A 295 55.73 11.91 -5.53
N ILE A 296 55.33 10.74 -5.00
CA ILE A 296 56.06 10.03 -3.94
C ILE A 296 57.44 9.55 -4.43
N ASP A 297 57.51 9.04 -5.67
CA ASP A 297 58.77 8.54 -6.25
C ASP A 297 59.80 9.65 -6.52
N VAL A 298 59.34 10.88 -6.80
CA VAL A 298 60.20 12.04 -7.05
C VAL A 298 60.71 12.68 -5.75
N SER A 299 59.97 12.57 -4.64
CA SER A 299 60.42 13.05 -3.31
C SER A 299 61.31 12.05 -2.55
N SER A 300 61.57 10.87 -3.11
CA SER A 300 62.35 9.79 -2.50
C SER A 300 63.80 9.68 -3.04
N ARG A 301 64.26 10.66 -3.83
CA ARG A 301 65.63 10.79 -4.35
C ARG A 301 66.27 12.06 -3.82
#